data_AF-D7R9Z8-F1
#
_entry.id   AF-D7R9Z8-F1
#
_cell.length_a   1.000
_cell.length_b   1.000
_cell.length_c   1.000
_cell.angle_alpha   90.00
_cell.angle_beta   90.00
_cell.angle_gamma   90.00
#
_symmetry.space_group_name_H-M   'P 1'
#
loop_
_entity.id
_entity.type
_entity.pdbx_description
1 polymer ?
#
loop_
_entity_poly.entity_id
_entity_poly.type
_entity_poly.pdbx_seq_one_letter_code
_entity_poly.pdbx_strand_id
1 'polypeptide(L)' 'SAYDQNLERNVAIKKLSRPFQNQTHAKRAYRELVLMKCVNHKNIIGLLHVFTPQKTLEDFQDV' A
#
# COMPACT_ATOMS: atom_id res chain seq x y z
N SER A 1 13.61 -1.57 -0.93
CA SER A 1 13.30 -2.37 -2.14
C SER A 1 13.40 -3.84 -1.79
N ALA A 2 12.81 -4.71 -2.60
CA ALA A 2 12.90 -6.17 -2.47
C ALA A 2 13.00 -6.78 -3.87
N TYR A 3 13.42 -8.05 -3.95
CA TYR A 3 13.40 -8.81 -5.20
C TYR A 3 12.19 -9.75 -5.19
N ASP A 4 11.31 -9.61 -6.18
CA ASP A 4 10.16 -10.49 -6.37
C ASP A 4 10.62 -11.75 -7.10
N GLN A 5 10.58 -12.89 -6.43
CA GLN A 5 11.03 -14.18 -6.98
C GLN A 5 10.07 -14.75 -8.03
N ASN A 6 8.79 -14.38 -8.00
CA ASN A 6 7.79 -14.89 -8.96
C ASN A 6 7.79 -14.08 -10.26
N LEU A 7 8.03 -12.76 -10.15
CA LEU A 7 8.11 -11.85 -11.29
C LEU A 7 9.55 -11.57 -11.74
N GLU A 8 10.54 -12.20 -11.09
CA GLU A 8 11.98 -12.09 -11.34
C GLU A 8 12.49 -10.65 -11.48
N ARG A 9 11.96 -9.71 -10.68
CA ARG A 9 12.28 -8.28 -10.79
C ARG A 9 12.38 -7.58 -9.45
N ASN A 10 13.16 -6.50 -9.42
CA ASN A 10 13.21 -5.60 -8.28
C ASN A 10 11.89 -4.83 -8.14
N VAL A 11 11.38 -4.74 -6.92
CA VAL A 11 10.16 -4.03 -6.55
C VAL A 11 10.41 -3.04 -5.41
N ALA A 12 9.59 -1.98 -5.38
CA ALA A 12 9.52 -1.07 -4.24
C ALA A 12 8.39 -1.52 -3.31
N ILE A 13 8.70 -1.64 -2.01
CA ILE A 13 7.71 -1.94 -0.97
C ILE A 13 7.65 -0.71 -0.05
N LYS A 14 6.46 -0.13 0.10
CA LYS A 14 6.20 1.00 0.99
C LYS A 14 5.32 0.51 2.15
N LYS A 15 5.86 0.50 3.37
CA LYS A 15 5.07 0.28 4.59
C LYS A 15 4.37 1.58 4.97
N LEU A 16 3.05 1.56 5.07
CA LEU A 16 2.28 2.67 5.61
C LEU A 16 2.25 2.55 7.14
N SER A 17 2.98 3.40 7.84
CA SER A 17 2.98 3.41 9.31
C SER A 17 1.78 4.21 9.83
N ARG A 18 1.02 3.63 10.75
CA ARG A 18 -0.12 4.26 11.43
C ARG A 18 -1.14 4.96 10.50
N PRO A 19 -1.55 4.34 9.37
CA PRO A 19 -2.41 5.01 8.38
C PRO A 19 -3.78 5.41 8.95
N PHE A 20 -4.23 4.81 10.05
CA PHE A 20 -5.54 5.08 10.66
C PHE A 20 -5.48 5.88 11.97
N GLN A 21 -4.31 6.44 12.32
CA GLN A 21 -4.13 7.18 13.57
C GLN A 21 -5.07 8.38 13.72
N ASN A 22 -5.39 9.06 12.60
CA ASN A 22 -6.36 10.15 12.57
C ASN A 22 -7.03 10.25 11.20
N GLN A 23 -8.08 11.07 11.10
CA GLN A 23 -8.85 11.24 9.86
C GLN A 23 -7.98 11.72 8.69
N THR A 24 -6.96 12.54 8.94
CA THR A 24 -6.08 13.06 7.89
C THR A 24 -5.20 11.96 7.30
N HIS A 25 -4.59 11.13 8.14
CA HIS A 25 -3.81 9.98 7.69
C HIS A 25 -4.70 8.95 6.99
N ALA A 26 -5.88 8.66 7.55
CA ALA A 26 -6.79 7.68 6.98
C ALA A 26 -7.28 8.11 5.59
N LYS A 27 -7.71 9.37 5.44
CA LYS A 27 -8.12 9.93 4.14
C LYS A 27 -6.96 9.93 3.15
N ARG A 28 -5.73 10.24 3.58
CA ARG A 28 -4.55 10.23 2.71
C ARG A 28 -4.23 8.81 2.22
N ALA A 29 -4.14 7.84 3.12
CA ALA A 29 -3.85 6.44 2.79
C ALA A 29 -4.91 5.84 1.87
N TYR A 30 -6.20 6.08 2.17
CA TYR A 30 -7.30 5.63 1.33
C TYR A 30 -7.24 6.23 -0.07
N ARG A 31 -7.06 7.56 -0.20
CA ARG A 31 -6.94 8.21 -1.51
C ARG A 31 -5.74 7.72 -2.29
N GLU A 32 -4.59 7.51 -1.64
CA GLU A 32 -3.40 6.98 -2.29
C GLU A 32 -3.67 5.60 -2.90
N LEU A 33 -4.27 4.68 -2.13
CA LEU A 33 -4.62 3.33 -2.61
C LEU A 33 -5.65 3.35 -3.75
N VAL A 34 -6.71 4.14 -3.61
CA VAL A 34 -7.76 4.24 -4.65
C VAL A 34 -7.20 4.82 -5.94
N LEU A 35 -6.43 5.91 -5.86
CA LEU A 35 -5.82 6.54 -7.03
C LEU A 35 -4.83 5.59 -7.72
N MET A 36 -3.95 4.93 -6.97
CA MET A 36 -3.00 3.99 -7.56
C MET A 36 -3.68 2.74 -8.16
N LYS A 37 -4.84 2.33 -7.64
CA LYS A 37 -5.61 1.21 -8.22
C LYS A 37 -6.29 1.57 -9.54
N CYS A 38 -6.69 2.82 -9.72
CA CYS A 38 -7.46 3.26 -10.89
C CYS A 38 -6.60 3.81 -12.02
N VAL A 39 -5.35 4.20 -11.76
CA VAL A 39 -4.47 4.81 -12.76
C VAL A 39 -3.53 3.78 -13.38
N ASN A 40 -3.52 3.70 -14.71
CA ASN A 40 -2.56 2.89 -15.47
C ASN A 40 -1.93 3.75 -16.58
N HIS A 41 -0.79 4.36 -16.28
CA HIS A 41 -0.09 5.22 -17.23
C HIS A 41 1.43 5.15 -16.98
N LYS A 42 2.24 5.09 -18.04
CA LYS A 42 3.71 4.90 -17.96
C LYS A 42 4.45 5.94 -17.09
N ASN A 43 3.87 7.13 -16.90
CA ASN A 43 4.45 8.21 -16.11
C ASN A 43 3.86 8.34 -14.70
N ILE A 44 2.99 7.41 -14.28
CA ILE A 44 2.42 7.37 -12.94
C ILE A 44 2.78 6.02 -12.32
N ILE A 45 3.23 6.04 -11.07
CA ILE A 45 3.61 4.82 -10.37
C ILE A 45 2.40 3.88 -10.24
N GLY A 46 2.59 2.63 -10.66
CA GLY A 46 1.55 1.60 -10.61
C GLY A 46 1.57 0.81 -9.31
N LEU A 47 0.40 0.34 -8.90
CA LEU A 47 0.26 -0.59 -7.79
C LEU A 47 0.37 -2.04 -8.27
N LEU A 48 1.37 -2.77 -7.80
CA LEU A 48 1.55 -4.19 -8.16
C LEU A 48 0.78 -5.12 -7.23
N HIS A 49 0.87 -4.87 -5.92
CA HIS A 49 0.24 -5.68 -4.89
C HIS A 49 -0.01 -4.83 -3.63
N VAL A 50 -1.03 -5.20 -2.85
CA VAL A 50 -1.34 -4.61 -1.54
C VAL A 50 -1.67 -5.74 -0.59
N PHE A 51 -1.10 -5.70 0.61
CA PHE A 51 -1.34 -6.71 1.63
C PHE A 51 -1.23 -6.10 3.02
N THR A 52 -1.79 -6.81 3.97
CA THR A 52 -1.62 -6.59 5.40
C THR A 52 -1.25 -7.95 6.03
N PRO A 53 -0.27 -8.00 6.95
CA PRO A 53 0.02 -9.23 7.69
C PRO A 53 -1.06 -9.54 8.76
N GLN A 54 -1.88 -8.54 9.13
CA GLN A 54 -2.97 -8.71 10.10
C GLN A 54 -4.10 -9.56 9.50
N LYS A 55 -4.67 -10.44 10.33
CA LYS A 55 -5.72 -11.38 9.91
C LYS A 55 -7.14 -10.90 10.23
N THR A 56 -7.26 -9.94 11.14
CA THR A 56 -8.53 -9.42 11.64
C THR A 56 -8.52 -7.90 11.59
N LEU A 57 -9.70 -7.28 11.65
CA LEU A 57 -9.81 -5.82 11.70
C LEU A 57 -9.41 -5.28 13.08
N GLU A 58 -9.66 -6.06 14.12
CA GLU A 58 -9.28 -5.76 15.50
C GLU A 58 -7.76 -5.62 15.64
N ASP A 59 -7.00 -6.51 14.98
CA ASP A 59 -5.53 -6.47 14.95
C ASP A 59 -4.99 -5.38 14.00
N PHE A 60 -5.83 -4.79 13.15
CA PHE A 60 -5.46 -3.80 12.14
C PHE A 60 -5.22 -2.40 12.73
N GLN A 61 -4.56 -2.38 13.88
CA GLN A 61 -4.08 -1.21 14.59
C GLN A 61 -2.56 -1.27 14.62
N ASP A 62 -1.91 -0.87 13.52
CA ASP A 62 -0.49 -0.52 13.59
C ASP A 62 -0.38 0.77 14.45
N VAL A 63 -0.36 0.61 15.77
CA VAL A 63 -0.06 1.65 16.79
C VAL A 63 1.45 1.85 16.89
#